data_AF-A0AAE0DQA2-F1
#
_entry.id   AF-A0AAE0DQA2-F1
#
_cell.length_a   1.000
_cell.length_b   1.000
_cell.length_c   1.000
_cell.angle_alpha   90.00
_cell.angle_beta   90.00
_cell.angle_gamma   90.00
#
_symmetry.space_group_name_H-M   'P 1'
#
loop_
_entity.id
_entity.type
_entity.pdbx_description
1 polymer ?
#
loop_
_entity_poly.entity_id
_entity_poly.type
_entity_poly.pdbx_seq_one_letter_code
_entity_poly.pdbx_strand_id
1 'polypeptide(L)'
;MDAEIPSTTATAPNVFITFSFNSPTGYGTIAAREIPRGKRIFADECLFGVLDYQNRARVQGKYGKLPIEKKRIFDQLASQGHDVLAAFQTNALVYNDRCTMYGIFPQAAGLNHSCQPNAYFSWNAKLQFGTTHAIRDIPRGSEISISYCDPLLSIDGRKEVLARYSFPCVCNICSDLDHGSERRRSEIRRLKSEISRTRRHCPVTLLDLIMLIDLIEEEGLVSLDLANYYRHAAECCRATKQYKEALRFGRKTLEVVETCVGSDSPVFDATKQFVQGLEEAEREVKSK
;
A
#
# COMPACT_ATOMS: atom_id res chain seq x y z
N MET A 1 12.95 -45.13 1.88
CA MET A 1 12.08 -45.13 0.69
C MET A 1 11.34 -43.82 0.73
N ASP A 2 12.07 -42.78 0.36
CA ASP A 2 11.61 -41.40 0.33
C ASP A 2 10.95 -41.18 -1.02
N ALA A 3 9.63 -41.03 -1.02
CA ALA A 3 8.88 -40.68 -2.21
C ALA A 3 8.78 -39.15 -2.27
N GLU A 4 9.69 -38.55 -3.03
CA GLU A 4 9.46 -37.24 -3.63
C GLU A 4 8.14 -37.24 -4.40
N ILE A 5 7.33 -36.21 -4.19
CA ILE A 5 6.15 -35.90 -5.01
C ILE A 5 6.32 -34.47 -5.56
N PRO A 6 6.02 -34.23 -6.84
CA PRO A 6 6.82 -33.38 -7.70
C PRO A 6 6.26 -31.98 -7.94
N SER A 7 7.18 -31.12 -8.40
CA SER A 7 7.01 -29.84 -9.09
C SER A 7 5.93 -29.84 -10.19
N THR A 8 5.01 -28.86 -10.12
CA THR A 8 4.22 -28.24 -11.21
C THR A 8 3.59 -26.95 -10.63
N THR A 9 3.51 -25.77 -11.24
CA THR A 9 3.67 -25.24 -12.61
C THR A 9 3.91 -23.72 -12.50
N ALA A 10 4.66 -23.16 -13.44
CA ALA A 10 5.27 -21.83 -13.41
C ALA A 10 4.29 -20.63 -13.30
N THR A 11 4.22 -20.02 -12.13
CA THR A 11 4.43 -18.56 -12.01
C THR A 11 5.94 -18.35 -11.93
N ALA A 12 6.49 -17.27 -12.51
CA ALA A 12 7.93 -17.02 -12.46
C ALA A 12 8.46 -17.32 -11.06
N PRO A 13 9.50 -18.18 -10.89
CA PRO A 13 9.95 -18.59 -9.57
C PRO A 13 10.15 -17.32 -8.74
N ASN A 14 9.62 -17.30 -7.53
CA ASN A 14 9.74 -16.16 -6.63
C ASN A 14 11.22 -15.99 -6.21
N VAL A 15 12.08 -15.54 -7.14
CA VAL A 15 13.55 -15.47 -7.02
C VAL A 15 13.97 -14.40 -5.99
N PHE A 16 13.04 -13.86 -5.20
CA PHE A 16 13.28 -12.73 -4.30
C PHE A 16 12.94 -13.01 -2.84
N ILE A 17 12.37 -14.16 -2.47
CA ILE A 17 11.84 -14.35 -1.10
C ILE A 17 12.08 -15.74 -0.51
N THR A 18 12.15 -15.79 0.82
CA THR A 18 12.10 -16.98 1.66
C THR A 18 11.03 -16.80 2.74
N PHE A 19 10.27 -17.84 3.07
CA PHE A 19 9.26 -17.80 4.13
C PHE A 19 9.88 -18.15 5.49
N SER A 20 9.52 -17.39 6.53
CA SER A 20 9.89 -17.67 7.91
C SER A 20 8.66 -18.13 8.69
N PHE A 21 8.62 -19.42 9.01
CA PHE A 21 7.53 -20.05 9.75
C PHE A 21 7.49 -19.69 11.26
N ASN A 22 8.42 -18.85 11.74
CA ASN A 22 8.60 -18.52 13.16
C ASN A 22 8.50 -17.01 13.46
N SER A 23 7.78 -16.22 12.66
CA SER A 23 7.47 -14.84 13.09
C SER A 23 6.33 -14.89 14.13
N PRO A 24 6.41 -14.12 15.23
CA PRO A 24 5.33 -14.01 16.23
C PRO A 24 3.97 -13.56 15.66
N THR A 25 3.93 -13.09 14.40
CA THR A 25 2.77 -12.47 13.75
C THR A 25 2.28 -13.18 12.49
N GLY A 26 2.95 -14.25 12.02
CA GLY A 26 2.54 -14.99 10.79
C GLY A 26 3.69 -15.70 10.05
N TYR A 27 3.49 -16.01 8.76
CA TYR A 27 4.44 -16.74 7.88
C TYR A 27 5.63 -15.89 7.37
N GLY A 28 5.74 -14.62 7.79
CA GLY A 28 6.92 -13.74 7.65
C GLY A 28 7.70 -13.87 6.34
N THR A 29 7.45 -12.99 5.37
CA THR A 29 8.18 -13.02 4.10
C THR A 29 9.51 -12.28 4.23
N ILE A 30 10.63 -12.97 4.01
CA ILE A 30 11.99 -12.40 4.08
C ILE A 30 12.56 -12.19 2.67
N ALA A 31 13.21 -11.06 2.42
CA ALA A 31 13.89 -10.78 1.18
C ALA A 31 15.12 -11.70 1.00
N ALA A 32 15.12 -12.57 -0.01
CA ALA A 32 16.23 -13.47 -0.31
C ALA A 32 17.46 -12.74 -0.89
N ARG A 33 17.26 -11.52 -1.40
CA ARG A 33 18.27 -10.59 -1.91
C ARG A 33 17.83 -9.15 -1.68
N GLU A 34 18.71 -8.20 -1.95
CA GLU A 34 18.35 -6.79 -1.93
C GLU A 34 17.25 -6.49 -2.97
N ILE A 35 16.24 -5.72 -2.55
CA ILE A 35 15.14 -5.25 -3.40
C ILE A 35 15.20 -3.71 -3.42
N PRO A 36 15.64 -3.11 -4.53
CA PRO A 36 15.67 -1.66 -4.66
C PRO A 36 14.27 -1.04 -4.57
N ARG A 37 14.21 0.20 -4.06
CA ARG A 37 13.02 1.04 -4.05
C ARG A 37 12.38 1.10 -5.44
N GLY A 38 11.05 1.03 -5.47
CA GLY A 38 10.21 1.05 -6.68
C GLY A 38 10.14 -0.29 -7.42
N LYS A 39 10.89 -1.32 -7.02
CA LYS A 39 10.80 -2.64 -7.67
C LYS A 39 9.56 -3.40 -7.25
N ARG A 40 8.94 -4.07 -8.22
CA ARG A 40 7.85 -5.00 -7.99
C ARG A 40 8.37 -6.23 -7.27
N ILE A 41 7.72 -6.55 -6.15
CA ILE A 41 7.94 -7.74 -5.34
C ILE A 41 7.00 -8.85 -5.83
N PHE A 42 5.70 -8.55 -5.91
CA PHE A 42 4.67 -9.50 -6.33
C PHE A 42 3.76 -8.94 -7.41
N ALA A 43 3.29 -9.82 -8.28
CA ALA A 43 2.07 -9.67 -9.06
C ALA A 43 1.20 -10.90 -8.77
N ASP A 44 0.11 -10.70 -8.06
CA ASP A 44 -0.70 -11.77 -7.50
C ASP A 44 -2.11 -11.82 -8.10
N GLU A 45 -2.53 -13.01 -8.52
CA GLU A 45 -3.89 -13.20 -9.02
C GLU A 45 -4.85 -13.20 -7.83
N CYS A 46 -5.99 -12.52 -7.96
CA CYS A 46 -7.04 -12.59 -6.96
C CYS A 46 -7.70 -13.98 -6.99
N LEU A 47 -7.62 -14.75 -5.91
CA LEU A 47 -8.31 -16.05 -5.84
C LEU A 47 -9.82 -15.85 -5.96
N PHE A 48 -10.37 -14.94 -5.16
CA PHE A 48 -11.73 -14.43 -5.24
C PHE A 48 -11.88 -13.15 -4.42
N GLY A 49 -12.93 -12.38 -4.72
CA GLY A 49 -13.27 -11.19 -3.95
C GLY A 49 -14.77 -10.98 -3.75
N VAL A 50 -15.09 -10.14 -2.76
CA VAL A 50 -16.45 -9.78 -2.31
C VAL A 50 -16.54 -8.28 -2.01
N LEU A 51 -17.73 -7.68 -2.15
CA LEU A 51 -18.02 -6.30 -1.76
C LEU A 51 -18.18 -6.14 -0.24
N ASP A 52 -18.78 -7.14 0.40
CA ASP A 52 -19.08 -7.15 1.83
C ASP A 52 -18.34 -8.33 2.46
N TYR A 53 -17.17 -8.04 3.03
CA TYR A 53 -16.28 -9.02 3.64
C TYR A 53 -16.76 -9.51 5.02
N GLN A 54 -17.82 -8.90 5.56
CA GLN A 54 -18.48 -9.34 6.79
C GLN A 54 -19.60 -10.35 6.51
N ASN A 55 -20.10 -10.38 5.26
CA ASN A 55 -21.17 -11.29 4.87
C ASN A 55 -20.69 -12.72 4.64
N ARG A 56 -20.92 -13.58 5.66
CA ARG A 56 -20.61 -15.02 5.65
C ARG A 56 -21.11 -15.74 4.40
N ALA A 57 -22.37 -15.54 4.01
CA ALA A 57 -22.97 -16.25 2.89
C ALA A 57 -22.30 -15.89 1.55
N ARG A 58 -21.93 -14.62 1.37
CA ARG A 58 -21.21 -14.16 0.16
C ARG A 58 -19.81 -14.77 0.09
N VAL A 59 -19.07 -14.73 1.19
CA VAL A 59 -17.72 -15.29 1.27
C VAL A 59 -17.75 -16.80 1.03
N GLN A 60 -18.61 -17.54 1.76
CA GLN A 60 -18.77 -18.99 1.60
C GLN A 60 -19.21 -19.36 0.18
N GLY A 61 -20.14 -18.61 -0.41
CA GLY A 61 -20.64 -18.85 -1.76
C GLY A 61 -19.57 -18.62 -2.84
N LYS A 62 -18.66 -17.65 -2.66
CA LYS A 62 -17.52 -17.44 -3.56
C LYS A 62 -16.46 -18.51 -3.38
N TYR A 63 -16.08 -18.83 -2.14
CA TYR A 63 -15.15 -19.91 -1.83
C TYR A 63 -15.63 -21.25 -2.38
N GLY A 64 -16.92 -21.59 -2.21
CA GLY A 64 -17.50 -22.85 -2.68
C GLY A 64 -17.34 -23.08 -4.19
N LYS A 65 -17.30 -22.00 -4.98
CA LYS A 65 -17.13 -22.01 -6.44
C LYS A 65 -15.67 -22.03 -6.89
N LEU A 66 -14.70 -21.89 -5.98
CA LEU A 66 -13.29 -21.97 -6.33
C LEU A 66 -12.93 -23.38 -6.84
N PRO A 67 -12.09 -23.47 -7.89
CA PRO A 67 -11.41 -24.71 -8.24
C PRO A 67 -10.63 -25.28 -7.04
N ILE A 68 -10.48 -26.61 -7.00
CA ILE A 68 -9.86 -27.30 -5.86
C ILE A 68 -8.42 -26.84 -5.60
N GLU A 69 -7.67 -26.50 -6.64
CA GLU A 69 -6.31 -25.97 -6.56
C GLU A 69 -6.28 -24.62 -5.83
N LYS A 70 -7.19 -23.70 -6.18
CA LYS A 70 -7.32 -22.40 -5.51
C LYS A 70 -7.82 -22.52 -4.06
N LYS A 71 -8.68 -23.52 -3.78
CA LYS A 71 -9.08 -23.83 -2.40
C LYS A 71 -7.89 -24.27 -1.56
N ARG A 72 -7.05 -25.19 -2.07
CA ARG A 72 -5.84 -25.64 -1.37
C ARG A 72 -4.91 -24.48 -1.00
N ILE A 73 -4.73 -23.50 -1.90
CA ILE A 73 -3.94 -22.29 -1.61
C ILE A 73 -4.61 -21.48 -0.50
N PHE A 74 -5.91 -21.21 -0.60
CA PHE A 74 -6.65 -20.45 0.41
C PHE A 74 -6.65 -21.13 1.78
N ASP A 75 -6.83 -22.45 1.83
CA ASP A 75 -6.93 -23.24 3.06
C ASP A 75 -5.59 -23.31 3.82
N GLN A 76 -4.48 -22.94 3.17
CA GLN A 76 -3.15 -22.83 3.79
C GLN A 76 -2.86 -21.46 4.40
N LEU A 77 -3.71 -20.45 4.13
CA LEU A 77 -3.52 -19.10 4.66
C LEU A 77 -3.71 -19.08 6.18
N ALA A 78 -3.00 -18.17 6.84
CA ALA A 78 -3.15 -17.96 8.27
C ALA A 78 -4.60 -17.55 8.60
N SER A 79 -5.20 -18.11 9.65
CA SER A 79 -6.57 -17.80 10.03
C SER A 79 -6.70 -17.70 11.53
N GLN A 80 -7.45 -16.70 12.00
CA GLN A 80 -7.81 -16.53 13.41
C GLN A 80 -9.05 -17.33 13.82
N GLY A 81 -9.56 -18.19 12.94
CA GLY A 81 -10.69 -19.07 13.22
C GLY A 81 -10.75 -20.29 12.31
N HIS A 82 -11.70 -21.17 12.55
CA HIS A 82 -11.82 -22.46 11.87
C HIS A 82 -12.70 -22.42 10.60
N ASP A 83 -13.16 -21.24 10.17
CA ASP A 83 -14.07 -21.10 9.04
C ASP A 83 -13.51 -20.20 7.92
N VAL A 84 -14.13 -20.32 6.75
CA VAL A 84 -13.76 -19.58 5.53
C VAL A 84 -13.88 -18.07 5.73
N LEU A 85 -14.84 -17.61 6.55
CA LEU A 85 -15.02 -16.18 6.79
C LEU A 85 -13.85 -15.61 7.59
N ALA A 86 -13.42 -16.30 8.65
CA ALA A 86 -12.28 -15.90 9.47
C ALA A 86 -10.99 -15.87 8.65
N ALA A 87 -10.74 -16.91 7.85
CA ALA A 87 -9.59 -16.95 6.94
C ALA A 87 -9.65 -15.80 5.93
N PHE A 88 -10.82 -15.53 5.34
CA PHE A 88 -10.99 -14.42 4.42
C PHE A 88 -10.75 -13.07 5.11
N GLN A 89 -11.35 -12.84 6.28
CA GLN A 89 -11.23 -11.61 7.06
C GLN A 89 -9.81 -11.32 7.56
N THR A 90 -9.00 -12.36 7.74
CA THR A 90 -7.60 -12.24 8.18
C THR A 90 -6.68 -11.85 7.02
N ASN A 91 -7.00 -12.24 5.78
CA ASN A 91 -6.08 -12.14 4.65
C ASN A 91 -6.54 -11.21 3.52
N ALA A 92 -7.81 -10.78 3.54
CA ALA A 92 -8.36 -10.03 2.43
C ALA A 92 -7.80 -8.61 2.37
N LEU A 93 -7.34 -8.22 1.18
CA LEU A 93 -6.85 -6.89 0.87
C LEU A 93 -7.89 -6.13 0.05
N VAL A 94 -8.00 -4.83 0.30
CA VAL A 94 -8.86 -3.94 -0.49
C VAL A 94 -8.27 -3.82 -1.90
N TYR A 95 -9.10 -4.03 -2.92
CA TYR A 95 -8.71 -3.94 -4.33
C TYR A 95 -9.85 -3.34 -5.16
N ASN A 96 -9.56 -3.03 -6.42
CA ASN A 96 -10.34 -2.22 -7.36
C ASN A 96 -10.15 -0.70 -7.22
N ASP A 97 -10.50 0.02 -8.28
CA ASP A 97 -10.28 1.47 -8.38
C ASP A 97 -11.13 2.30 -7.41
N ARG A 98 -12.17 1.70 -6.82
CA ARG A 98 -13.08 2.35 -5.88
C ARG A 98 -12.77 2.00 -4.42
N CYS A 99 -11.78 1.15 -4.17
CA CYS A 99 -11.47 0.59 -2.86
C CYS A 99 -12.69 -0.04 -2.16
N THR A 100 -13.58 -0.69 -2.93
CA THR A 100 -14.84 -1.27 -2.40
C THR A 100 -14.86 -2.79 -2.37
N MET A 101 -13.90 -3.45 -3.03
CA MET A 101 -13.82 -4.91 -3.06
C MET A 101 -12.71 -5.38 -2.13
N TYR A 102 -12.93 -6.53 -1.50
CA TYR A 102 -11.95 -7.24 -0.68
C TYR A 102 -11.61 -8.54 -1.39
N GLY A 103 -10.34 -8.85 -1.54
CA GLY A 103 -9.87 -9.99 -2.34
C GLY A 103 -8.69 -10.69 -1.68
N ILE A 104 -8.53 -11.96 -2.03
CA ILE A 104 -7.42 -12.78 -1.52
C ILE A 104 -6.31 -12.81 -2.56
N PHE A 105 -5.15 -12.33 -2.14
CA PHE A 105 -3.90 -12.30 -2.90
C PHE A 105 -2.88 -13.11 -2.07
N PRO A 106 -2.68 -14.41 -2.36
CA PRO A 106 -1.92 -15.33 -1.51
C PRO A 106 -0.52 -14.85 -1.10
N GLN A 107 0.24 -14.25 -2.02
CA GLN A 107 1.59 -13.77 -1.75
C GLN A 107 1.56 -12.50 -0.90
N ALA A 108 0.66 -11.56 -1.20
CA ALA A 108 0.53 -10.34 -0.41
C ALA A 108 -0.09 -10.59 0.97
N ALA A 109 -0.95 -11.60 1.11
CA ALA A 109 -1.54 -12.05 2.38
C ALA A 109 -0.49 -12.61 3.34
N GLY A 110 0.61 -13.16 2.83
CA GLY A 110 1.73 -13.65 3.65
C GLY A 110 2.68 -12.55 4.15
N LEU A 111 2.44 -11.28 3.81
CA LEU A 111 3.26 -10.16 4.29
C LEU A 111 2.80 -9.72 5.66
N ASN A 112 3.72 -9.62 6.62
CA ASN A 112 3.42 -9.17 7.98
C ASN A 112 3.18 -7.66 8.06
N HIS A 113 2.60 -7.25 9.18
CA HIS A 113 2.35 -5.85 9.48
C HIS A 113 3.61 -5.07 9.91
N SER A 114 3.72 -3.84 9.45
CA SER A 114 4.53 -2.80 10.11
C SER A 114 3.80 -1.46 10.08
N CYS A 115 3.89 -0.68 11.18
CA CYS A 115 3.41 0.71 11.23
C CYS A 115 4.29 1.67 10.41
N GLN A 116 5.45 1.20 9.94
CA GLN A 116 6.35 1.89 9.03
C GLN A 116 6.79 0.89 7.93
N PRO A 117 5.87 0.49 7.05
CA PRO A 117 6.08 -0.61 6.11
C PRO A 117 7.15 -0.30 5.07
N ASN A 118 7.74 -1.35 4.50
CA ASN A 118 8.72 -1.22 3.42
C ASN A 118 8.19 -1.63 2.04
N ALA A 119 6.95 -2.13 1.98
CA ALA A 119 6.24 -2.45 0.76
C ALA A 119 4.83 -1.83 0.73
N TYR A 120 4.30 -1.63 -0.47
CA TYR A 120 2.96 -1.09 -0.73
C TYR A 120 2.20 -2.01 -1.68
N PHE A 121 0.99 -2.41 -1.28
CA PHE A 121 0.08 -3.19 -2.09
C PHE A 121 -0.92 -2.28 -2.82
N SER A 122 -1.18 -2.58 -4.08
CA SER A 122 -2.19 -1.89 -4.90
C SER A 122 -2.81 -2.81 -5.94
N TRP A 123 -4.04 -2.50 -6.36
CA TRP A 123 -4.62 -3.13 -7.54
C TRP A 123 -4.10 -2.49 -8.83
N ASN A 124 -3.60 -3.30 -9.76
CA ASN A 124 -3.28 -2.86 -11.12
C ASN A 124 -4.39 -3.33 -12.07
N ALA A 125 -5.28 -2.41 -12.46
CA ALA A 125 -6.41 -2.71 -13.33
C ALA A 125 -6.02 -3.06 -14.78
N LYS A 126 -4.82 -2.69 -15.24
CA LYS A 126 -4.32 -3.07 -16.58
C LYS A 126 -3.90 -4.53 -16.62
N LEU A 127 -3.25 -4.99 -15.55
CA LEU A 127 -2.81 -6.37 -15.42
C LEU A 127 -3.95 -7.28 -14.93
N GLN A 128 -4.89 -6.75 -14.15
CA GLN A 128 -5.84 -7.51 -13.33
C GLN A 128 -5.17 -8.32 -12.21
N PHE A 129 -4.11 -7.76 -11.61
CA PHE A 129 -3.35 -8.37 -10.52
C PHE A 129 -3.24 -7.41 -9.34
N GLY A 130 -3.18 -7.96 -8.13
CA GLY A 130 -2.69 -7.24 -6.95
C GLY A 130 -1.17 -7.15 -7.05
N THR A 131 -0.62 -5.95 -7.06
CA THR A 131 0.83 -5.73 -7.16
C THR A 131 1.38 -5.19 -5.86
N THR A 132 2.51 -5.72 -5.42
CA THR A 132 3.25 -5.20 -4.26
C THR A 132 4.58 -4.65 -4.74
N HIS A 133 4.90 -3.39 -4.38
CA HIS A 133 6.18 -2.75 -4.71
C HIS A 133 6.93 -2.34 -3.45
N ALA A 134 8.27 -2.39 -3.51
CA ALA A 134 9.13 -1.88 -2.45
C ALA A 134 9.06 -0.34 -2.45
N ILE A 135 8.73 0.26 -1.30
CA ILE A 135 8.65 1.74 -1.15
C ILE A 135 9.92 2.34 -0.51
N ARG A 136 10.89 1.49 -0.23
CA ARG A 136 12.26 1.81 0.20
C ARG A 136 13.17 0.65 -0.20
N ASP A 137 14.47 0.84 -0.15
CA ASP A 137 15.40 -0.27 -0.34
C ASP A 137 15.20 -1.30 0.77
N ILE A 138 15.10 -2.57 0.40
CA ILE A 138 14.92 -3.69 1.33
C ILE A 138 16.19 -4.55 1.26
N PRO A 139 17.05 -4.51 2.29
CA PRO A 139 18.25 -5.34 2.32
C PRO A 139 17.92 -6.84 2.30
N ARG A 140 18.86 -7.64 1.77
CA ARG A 140 18.81 -9.10 1.90
C ARG A 140 18.64 -9.49 3.37
N GLY A 141 17.76 -10.45 3.64
CA GLY A 141 17.48 -10.96 4.99
C GLY A 141 16.51 -10.09 5.79
N SER A 142 16.07 -8.93 5.28
CA SER A 142 15.05 -8.12 5.92
C SER A 142 13.65 -8.64 5.63
N GLU A 143 12.75 -8.51 6.61
CA GLU A 143 11.33 -8.84 6.43
C GLU A 143 10.64 -7.82 5.52
N ILE A 144 9.78 -8.31 4.63
CA ILE A 144 8.92 -7.51 3.77
C ILE A 144 7.59 -7.33 4.49
N SER A 145 7.15 -6.08 4.65
CA SER A 145 5.95 -5.74 5.42
C SER A 145 5.09 -4.69 4.74
N ILE A 146 3.78 -4.81 4.96
CA ILE A 146 2.76 -3.83 4.57
C ILE A 146 2.06 -3.28 5.82
N SER A 147 1.25 -2.23 5.69
CA SER A 147 0.41 -1.78 6.80
C SER A 147 -0.98 -2.43 6.73
N TYR A 148 -1.47 -2.97 7.83
CA TYR A 148 -2.80 -3.58 7.94
C TYR A 148 -3.86 -2.55 8.37
N CYS A 149 -3.42 -1.39 8.83
CA CYS A 149 -4.25 -0.29 9.29
C CYS A 149 -3.76 1.02 8.67
N ASP A 150 -4.53 2.09 8.81
CA ASP A 150 -4.02 3.43 8.53
C ASP A 150 -2.88 3.75 9.53
N PRO A 151 -1.64 4.00 9.05
CA PRO A 151 -0.51 4.35 9.92
C PRO A 151 -0.79 5.61 10.76
N LEU A 152 -1.66 6.50 10.32
CA LEU A 152 -1.94 7.75 11.00
C LEU A 152 -2.88 7.62 12.19
N LEU A 153 -3.56 6.49 12.38
CA LEU A 153 -4.33 6.24 13.60
C LEU A 153 -3.47 6.43 14.86
N SER A 154 -4.09 6.83 15.97
CA SER A 154 -3.42 6.84 17.29
C SER A 154 -2.90 5.45 17.65
N ILE A 155 -1.97 5.36 18.61
CA ILE A 155 -1.52 4.08 19.17
C ILE A 155 -2.72 3.16 19.50
N ASP A 156 -3.71 3.67 20.21
CA ASP A 156 -4.89 2.89 20.60
C ASP A 156 -5.74 2.49 19.40
N GLY A 157 -5.93 3.40 18.43
CA GLY A 157 -6.66 3.07 17.19
C GLY A 157 -5.96 2.00 16.36
N ARG A 158 -4.62 2.02 16.29
CA ARG A 158 -3.85 0.95 15.64
C ARG A 158 -3.99 -0.36 16.42
N LYS A 159 -3.88 -0.35 17.75
CA LYS A 159 -4.07 -1.55 18.59
C LYS A 159 -5.46 -2.15 18.41
N GLU A 160 -6.50 -1.33 18.37
CA GLU A 160 -7.89 -1.76 18.14
C GLU A 160 -8.05 -2.44 16.78
N VAL A 161 -7.58 -1.81 15.70
CA VAL A 161 -7.64 -2.39 14.36
C VAL A 161 -6.81 -3.66 14.26
N LEU A 162 -5.65 -3.72 14.92
CA LEU A 162 -4.75 -4.86 14.87
C LEU A 162 -5.18 -6.04 15.76
N ALA A 163 -6.02 -5.79 16.77
CA ALA A 163 -6.51 -6.83 17.69
C ALA A 163 -7.19 -8.00 16.97
N ARG A 164 -7.82 -7.74 15.81
CA ARG A 164 -8.45 -8.78 14.98
C ARG A 164 -7.49 -9.80 14.37
N TYR A 165 -6.19 -9.49 14.32
CA TYR A 165 -5.15 -10.38 13.81
C TYR A 165 -4.46 -11.16 14.93
N SER A 166 -4.92 -11.00 16.19
CA SER A 166 -4.43 -11.71 17.37
C SER A 166 -2.92 -11.59 17.62
N PHE A 167 -2.30 -10.48 17.20
CA PHE A 167 -0.92 -10.16 17.57
C PHE A 167 -0.82 -8.72 18.12
N PRO A 168 -0.03 -8.49 19.18
CA PRO A 168 0.30 -7.13 19.60
C PRO A 168 1.38 -6.55 18.69
N CYS A 169 1.16 -5.36 18.14
CA CYS A 169 2.22 -4.62 17.46
C CYS A 169 3.21 -4.06 18.49
N VAL A 170 4.46 -4.51 18.42
CA VAL A 170 5.54 -4.14 19.35
C VAL A 170 6.57 -3.19 18.73
N CYS A 171 6.25 -2.56 17.60
CA CYS A 171 7.16 -1.58 16.98
C CYS A 171 7.39 -0.38 17.92
N ASN A 172 8.50 0.34 17.74
CA ASN A 172 8.88 1.48 18.58
C ASN A 172 7.76 2.53 18.73
N ILE A 173 6.93 2.68 17.69
CA ILE A 173 5.79 3.60 17.68
C ILE A 173 4.64 3.08 18.57
N CYS A 174 4.26 1.81 18.44
CA CYS A 174 3.16 1.21 19.22
C CYS A 174 3.54 0.89 20.67
N SER A 175 4.84 0.74 20.94
CA SER A 175 5.41 0.62 22.29
C SER A 175 5.66 1.98 22.96
N ASP A 176 5.27 3.09 22.31
CA ASP A 176 5.46 4.47 22.77
C ASP A 176 6.92 4.80 23.15
N LEU A 177 7.87 4.21 22.43
CA LEU A 177 9.30 4.48 22.57
C LEU A 177 9.76 5.61 21.63
N ASP A 178 8.97 5.92 20.61
CA ASP A 178 9.20 7.03 19.68
C ASP A 178 8.09 8.09 19.78
N HIS A 179 8.16 8.89 20.85
CA HIS A 179 7.23 10.02 21.05
C HIS A 179 7.31 11.07 19.92
N GLY A 180 8.42 11.13 19.19
CA GLY A 180 8.60 12.04 18.05
C GLY A 180 7.70 11.64 16.89
N SER A 181 7.71 10.34 16.54
CA SER A 181 6.83 9.78 15.51
C SER A 181 5.36 9.99 15.84
N GLU A 182 4.92 9.71 17.07
CA GLU A 182 3.52 9.91 17.45
C GLU A 182 3.09 11.38 17.40
N ARG A 183 3.97 12.30 17.83
CA ARG A 183 3.72 13.74 17.69
C ARG A 183 3.55 14.13 16.23
N ARG A 184 4.44 13.69 15.34
CA ARG A 184 4.33 13.96 13.89
C ARG A 184 3.04 13.38 13.31
N ARG A 185 2.70 12.12 13.61
CA ARG A 185 1.45 11.48 13.14
C ARG A 185 0.21 12.23 13.62
N SER A 186 0.22 12.73 14.86
CA SER A 186 -0.86 13.57 15.38
C SER A 186 -0.99 14.89 14.63
N GLU A 187 0.13 15.53 14.30
CA GLU A 187 0.14 16.78 13.55
C GLU A 187 -0.29 16.59 12.09
N ILE A 188 0.18 15.51 11.45
CA ILE A 188 -0.28 15.08 10.12
C ILE A 188 -1.80 14.91 10.12
N ARG A 189 -2.37 14.20 11.12
CA ARG A 189 -3.83 14.05 11.25
C ARG A 189 -4.55 15.39 11.35
N ARG A 190 -4.03 16.31 12.17
CA ARG A 190 -4.60 17.66 12.36
C ARG A 190 -4.63 18.42 11.04
N LEU A 191 -3.49 18.52 10.35
CA LEU A 191 -3.36 19.23 9.07
C LEU A 191 -4.20 18.57 7.97
N LYS A 192 -4.24 17.22 7.88
CA LYS A 192 -5.12 16.52 6.93
C LYS A 192 -6.58 16.92 7.15
N SER A 193 -7.05 16.93 8.39
CA SER A 193 -8.42 17.31 8.74
C SER A 193 -8.73 18.76 8.36
N GLU A 194 -7.81 19.69 8.66
CA GLU A 194 -7.95 21.10 8.32
C GLU A 194 -7.98 21.33 6.82
N ILE A 195 -7.03 20.76 6.06
CA ILE A 195 -6.98 20.85 4.61
C ILE A 195 -8.26 20.29 3.99
N SER A 196 -8.74 19.12 4.44
CA SER A 196 -9.97 18.51 3.95
C SER A 196 -11.21 19.37 4.22
N ARG A 197 -11.28 20.07 5.36
CA ARG A 197 -12.36 21.00 5.69
C ARG A 197 -12.28 22.29 4.88
N THR A 198 -11.08 22.84 4.73
CA THR A 198 -10.83 24.06 3.95
C THR A 198 -11.21 23.85 2.49
N ARG A 199 -10.83 22.73 1.85
CA ARG A 199 -11.24 22.39 0.46
C ARG A 199 -12.74 22.53 0.18
N ARG A 200 -13.60 22.37 1.19
CA ARG A 200 -15.07 22.48 1.03
C ARG A 200 -15.58 23.92 1.06
N HIS A 201 -14.80 24.88 1.58
CA HIS A 201 -15.27 26.23 1.88
C HIS A 201 -14.32 27.37 1.45
N CYS A 202 -13.02 27.10 1.22
CA CYS A 202 -11.99 28.09 0.91
C CYS A 202 -10.82 27.43 0.15
N PRO A 203 -10.03 28.14 -0.68
CA PRO A 203 -8.80 27.57 -1.23
C PRO A 203 -7.82 27.16 -0.12
N VAL A 204 -7.37 25.91 -0.16
CA VAL A 204 -6.24 25.44 0.65
C VAL A 204 -5.00 26.22 0.27
N THR A 205 -4.21 26.66 1.25
CA THR A 205 -2.96 27.38 0.94
C THR A 205 -1.87 26.39 0.52
N LEU A 206 -0.99 26.82 -0.39
CA LEU A 206 0.19 26.05 -0.76
C LEU A 206 1.08 25.76 0.45
N LEU A 207 1.12 26.69 1.43
CA LEU A 207 1.90 26.53 2.66
C LEU A 207 1.39 25.37 3.52
N ASP A 208 0.08 25.22 3.68
CA ASP A 208 -0.50 24.09 4.44
C ASP A 208 -0.11 22.75 3.81
N LEU A 209 -0.08 22.68 2.47
CA LEU A 209 0.31 21.47 1.74
C LEU A 209 1.79 21.17 1.91
N ILE A 210 2.66 22.18 1.83
CA ILE A 210 4.11 22.00 2.03
C ILE A 210 4.38 21.50 3.45
N MET A 211 3.80 22.14 4.47
CA MET A 211 3.95 21.71 5.86
C MET A 211 3.48 20.26 6.07
N LEU A 212 2.36 19.87 5.46
CA LEU A 212 1.87 18.50 5.53
C LEU A 212 2.81 17.51 4.82
N ILE A 213 3.29 17.85 3.62
CA ILE A 213 4.23 17.02 2.84
C ILE A 213 5.51 16.80 3.65
N ASP A 214 6.11 17.87 4.18
CA ASP A 214 7.36 17.81 4.95
C ASP A 214 7.22 16.87 6.16
N LEU A 215 6.10 16.95 6.89
CA LEU A 215 5.82 16.07 8.02
C LEU A 215 5.64 14.60 7.59
N ILE A 216 4.96 14.34 6.48
CA ILE A 216 4.76 12.97 5.96
C ILE A 216 6.10 12.36 5.53
N GLU A 217 6.97 13.16 4.88
CA GLU A 217 8.30 12.73 4.46
C GLU A 217 9.24 12.50 5.66
N GLU A 218 9.22 13.39 6.66
CA GLU A 218 10.00 13.22 7.89
C GLU A 218 9.55 11.96 8.66
N GLU A 219 8.26 11.66 8.67
CA GLU A 219 7.73 10.42 9.25
C GLU A 219 8.08 9.17 8.42
N GLY A 220 8.55 9.34 7.19
CA GLY A 220 8.94 8.26 6.30
C GLY A 220 7.76 7.46 5.76
N LEU A 221 6.57 8.07 5.66
CA LEU A 221 5.38 7.45 5.09
C LEU A 221 5.36 7.65 3.57
N VAL A 222 5.40 6.55 2.82
CA VAL A 222 5.34 6.55 1.36
C VAL A 222 4.08 5.82 0.93
N SER A 223 3.18 6.54 0.26
CA SER A 223 1.91 6.01 -0.23
C SER A 223 1.35 6.91 -1.34
N LEU A 224 0.27 6.46 -1.99
CA LEU A 224 -0.46 7.30 -2.94
C LEU A 224 -1.08 8.56 -2.30
N ASP A 225 -1.29 8.60 -0.98
CA ASP A 225 -1.70 9.82 -0.28
C ASP A 225 -0.62 10.91 -0.40
N LEU A 226 0.66 10.57 -0.20
CA LEU A 226 1.77 11.51 -0.37
C LEU A 226 1.82 12.04 -1.80
N ALA A 227 1.64 11.15 -2.80
CA ALA A 227 1.55 11.57 -4.21
C ALA A 227 0.39 12.56 -4.43
N ASN A 228 -0.78 12.30 -3.83
CA ASN A 228 -1.93 13.19 -3.96
C ASN A 228 -1.70 14.58 -3.36
N TYR A 229 -0.94 14.70 -2.26
CA TYR A 229 -0.57 16.00 -1.70
C TYR A 229 0.41 16.75 -2.59
N TYR A 230 1.41 16.06 -3.14
CA TYR A 230 2.29 16.63 -4.15
C TYR A 230 1.52 17.12 -5.38
N ARG A 231 0.56 16.33 -5.86
CA ARG A 231 -0.29 16.72 -6.98
C ARG A 231 -1.08 17.99 -6.69
N HIS A 232 -1.66 18.08 -5.50
CA HIS A 232 -2.44 19.25 -5.10
C HIS A 232 -1.57 20.50 -4.98
N ALA A 233 -0.35 20.39 -4.45
CA ALA A 233 0.62 21.48 -4.43
C ALA A 233 0.97 21.94 -5.85
N ALA A 234 1.17 21.00 -6.78
CA ALA A 234 1.39 21.33 -8.20
C ALA A 234 0.22 22.09 -8.82
N GLU A 235 -1.02 21.68 -8.52
CA GLU A 235 -2.24 22.35 -8.99
C GLU A 235 -2.37 23.78 -8.42
N CYS A 236 -2.05 24.00 -7.14
CA CYS A 236 -1.99 25.32 -6.52
C CYS A 236 -0.94 26.24 -7.18
N CYS A 237 0.27 25.72 -7.43
CA CYS A 237 1.32 26.46 -8.14
C CYS A 237 0.88 26.80 -9.58
N ARG A 238 0.24 25.86 -10.29
CA ARG A 238 -0.26 26.09 -11.64
C ARG A 238 -1.34 27.17 -11.66
N ALA A 239 -2.28 27.15 -10.71
CA ALA A 239 -3.35 28.14 -10.60
C ALA A 239 -2.81 29.55 -10.36
N THR A 240 -1.66 29.67 -9.67
CA THR A 240 -0.96 30.93 -9.42
C THR A 240 0.13 31.25 -10.45
N LYS A 241 0.15 30.53 -11.59
CA LYS A 241 1.11 30.70 -12.70
C LYS A 241 2.57 30.47 -12.33
N GLN A 242 2.84 29.78 -11.22
CA GLN A 242 4.17 29.36 -10.80
C GLN A 242 4.54 28.02 -11.48
N TYR A 243 4.69 28.03 -12.80
CA TYR A 243 4.80 26.81 -13.62
C TYR A 243 6.04 25.95 -13.30
N LYS A 244 7.17 26.58 -12.95
CA LYS A 244 8.39 25.87 -12.55
C LYS A 244 8.18 25.04 -11.28
N GLU A 245 7.59 25.63 -10.24
CA GLU A 245 7.28 24.92 -9.00
C GLU A 245 6.14 23.90 -9.20
N ALA A 246 5.16 24.22 -10.04
CA ALA A 246 4.12 23.26 -10.42
C ALA A 246 4.74 21.99 -11.02
N LEU A 247 5.67 22.14 -11.97
CA LEU A 247 6.38 21.02 -12.58
C LEU A 247 7.25 20.25 -11.58
N ARG A 248 7.91 20.94 -10.64
CA ARG A 248 8.69 20.30 -9.57
C ARG A 248 7.81 19.37 -8.72
N PHE A 249 6.67 19.84 -8.23
CA PHE A 249 5.73 19.02 -7.47
C PHE A 249 5.05 17.94 -8.33
N GLY A 250 4.79 18.22 -9.61
CA GLY A 250 4.29 17.23 -10.57
C GLY A 250 5.25 16.05 -10.74
N ARG A 251 6.56 16.32 -10.89
CA ARG A 251 7.58 15.26 -10.97
C ARG A 251 7.68 14.44 -9.69
N LYS A 252 7.57 15.08 -8.52
CA LYS A 252 7.49 14.37 -7.23
C LYS A 252 6.25 13.48 -7.11
N THR A 253 5.11 13.94 -7.63
CA THR A 253 3.89 13.12 -7.74
C THR A 253 4.19 11.85 -8.53
N LEU A 254 4.78 12.00 -9.73
CA LEU A 254 5.09 10.86 -10.62
C LEU A 254 6.07 9.88 -9.98
N GLU A 255 7.13 10.37 -9.33
CA GLU A 255 8.13 9.57 -8.62
C GLU A 255 7.49 8.70 -7.53
N VAL A 256 6.61 9.27 -6.70
CA VAL A 256 5.93 8.54 -5.62
C VAL A 256 4.93 7.54 -6.19
N VAL A 257 4.18 7.90 -7.23
CA VAL A 257 3.27 6.97 -7.92
C VAL A 257 4.04 5.79 -8.50
N GLU A 258 5.11 6.04 -9.25
CA GLU A 258 5.93 4.96 -9.83
C GLU A 258 6.49 4.03 -8.74
N THR A 259 6.97 4.62 -7.64
CA THR A 259 7.48 3.85 -6.49
C THR A 259 6.41 2.93 -5.90
N CYS A 260 5.16 3.41 -5.75
CA CYS A 260 4.10 2.65 -5.10
C CYS A 260 3.45 1.59 -6.01
N VAL A 261 3.25 1.91 -7.29
CA VAL A 261 2.39 1.10 -8.17
C VAL A 261 3.05 0.66 -9.49
N GLY A 262 4.28 1.11 -9.76
CA GLY A 262 5.02 0.80 -10.98
C GLY A 262 4.55 1.60 -12.20
N SER A 263 5.37 1.58 -13.25
CA SER A 263 5.17 2.35 -14.49
C SER A 263 4.12 1.76 -15.44
N ASP A 264 3.61 0.57 -15.16
CA ASP A 264 2.58 -0.13 -15.93
C ASP A 264 1.17 0.00 -15.30
N SER A 265 1.04 0.81 -14.24
CA SER A 265 -0.24 1.09 -13.59
C SER A 265 -1.02 2.18 -14.34
N PRO A 266 -2.35 2.05 -14.47
CA PRO A 266 -3.20 3.14 -14.98
C PRO A 266 -3.04 4.46 -14.19
N VAL A 267 -2.74 4.37 -12.89
CA VAL A 267 -2.48 5.55 -12.05
C VAL A 267 -1.20 6.27 -12.47
N PHE A 268 -0.17 5.51 -12.87
CA PHE A 268 1.06 6.07 -13.43
C PHE A 268 0.80 6.73 -14.78
N ASP A 269 0.05 6.09 -15.68
CA ASP A 269 -0.32 6.66 -16.98
C ASP A 269 -1.06 8.01 -16.83
N ALA A 270 -2.05 8.07 -15.94
CA ALA A 270 -2.79 9.31 -15.65
C ALA A 270 -1.90 10.40 -15.02
N THR A 271 -0.97 10.00 -14.13
CA THR A 271 -0.03 10.93 -13.50
C THR A 271 0.98 11.47 -14.51
N LYS A 272 1.45 10.63 -15.43
CA LYS A 272 2.37 11.02 -16.51
C LYS A 272 1.72 12.05 -17.44
N GLN A 273 0.46 11.84 -17.83
CA GLN A 273 -0.30 12.82 -18.62
C GLN A 273 -0.44 14.17 -17.89
N PHE A 274 -0.71 14.12 -16.57
CA PHE A 274 -0.74 15.33 -15.76
C PHE A 274 0.59 16.09 -15.77
N VAL A 275 1.72 15.39 -15.62
CA VAL A 275 3.05 16.02 -15.67
C VAL A 275 3.37 16.58 -17.05
N GLN A 276 3.01 15.88 -18.13
CA GLN A 276 3.18 16.38 -19.50
C GLN A 276 2.46 17.72 -19.73
N GLY A 277 1.25 17.87 -19.22
CA GLY A 277 0.52 19.14 -19.28
C GLY A 277 1.19 20.28 -18.49
N LEU A 278 1.93 19.96 -17.42
CA LEU A 278 2.75 20.95 -16.70
C LEU A 278 4.01 21.34 -17.49
N GLU A 279 4.64 20.40 -18.17
CA GLU A 279 5.81 20.65 -19.02
C GLU A 279 5.45 21.55 -20.22
N GLU A 280 4.30 21.30 -20.86
CA GLU A 280 3.78 22.17 -21.92
C GLU A 280 3.55 23.59 -21.43
N ALA A 281 2.85 23.75 -20.30
CA ALA A 281 2.60 25.06 -19.71
C ALA A 281 3.89 25.81 -19.33
N GLU A 282 4.91 25.12 -18.81
CA GLU A 282 6.20 25.74 -18.47
C GLU A 282 6.97 26.18 -19.74
N ARG A 283 6.93 25.39 -20.81
CA ARG A 283 7.57 25.73 -22.10
C ARG A 283 6.92 26.95 -22.75
N GLU A 284 5.59 27.02 -22.77
CA GLU A 284 4.87 28.15 -23.36
C GLU A 284 5.23 29.49 -22.70
N VAL A 285 5.44 29.50 -21.38
CA VAL A 285 5.87 30.69 -20.66
C VAL A 285 7.33 31.05 -20.96
N LYS A 286 8.22 30.07 -21.16
CA LYS A 286 9.62 30.35 -21.54
C LYS A 286 9.78 30.86 -22.97
N SER A 287 8.82 30.55 -23.85
CA SER A 287 8.81 30.98 -25.24
C SER A 287 8.21 32.38 -25.48
N LYS A 288 7.68 33.02 -24.43
CA LYS A 288 7.11 34.38 -24.45
C LYS A 288 8.05 35.34 -23.75
#